data_AF-A0A533Y060-F1
#
_entry.id   AF-A0A533Y060-F1
#
_cell.length_a   1.000
_cell.length_b   1.000
_cell.length_c   1.000
_cell.angle_alpha   90.00
_cell.angle_beta   90.00
_cell.angle_gamma   90.00
#
_symmetry.space_group_name_H-M   'P 1'
#
loop_
_entity.id
_entity.type
_entity.pdbx_description
1 polymer ?
#
loop_
_entity_poly.entity_id
_entity_poly.type
_entity_poly.pdbx_seq_one_letter_code
_entity_poly.pdbx_strand_id
1 'polypeptide(L)'
;MPSVKVRERGQVTIPASIRKELGLGEEATLSVVKVGDVLMLTPRKLIGDVVAKKAARAMKKAGLRLQDLFADLDTQRARYNRERYGS
;
A
#
# COMPACT_ATOMS: atom_id res chain seq x y z
N MET A 1 -26.77 -12.71 -2.95
CA MET A 1 -26.30 -11.76 -1.92
C MET A 1 -26.16 -12.53 -0.62
N PRO A 2 -24.94 -12.84 -0.14
CA PRO A 2 -24.77 -13.62 1.09
C PRO A 2 -25.14 -12.77 2.31
N SER A 3 -25.96 -13.33 3.20
CA SER A 3 -26.22 -12.75 4.53
C SER A 3 -25.20 -13.30 5.53
N VAL A 4 -24.61 -12.43 6.35
CA VAL A 4 -23.65 -12.81 7.38
C VAL A 4 -24.18 -12.44 8.77
N LYS A 5 -23.88 -13.27 9.77
CA LYS A 5 -24.25 -13.00 11.16
C LYS A 5 -23.13 -12.21 11.83
N VAL A 6 -23.51 -11.13 12.52
CA VAL A 6 -22.60 -10.40 13.41
C VAL A 6 -22.40 -11.23 14.68
N ARG A 7 -21.16 -11.48 15.04
CA ARG A 7 -20.74 -12.17 16.26
C ARG A 7 -20.36 -11.16 17.35
N GLU A 8 -19.74 -11.64 18.42
CA GLU A 8 -19.29 -10.79 19.52
C GLU A 8 -18.43 -9.61 19.00
N ARG A 9 -18.63 -8.45 19.62
CA ARG A 9 -17.85 -7.23 19.35
C ARG A 9 -17.88 -6.78 17.87
N GLY A 10 -18.93 -7.12 17.13
CA GLY A 10 -19.08 -6.66 15.74
C GLY A 10 -18.28 -7.50 14.72
N GLN A 11 -17.75 -8.67 15.10
CA GLN A 11 -17.03 -9.52 14.17
C GLN A 11 -17.96 -10.08 13.08
N VAL A 12 -17.53 -9.99 11.83
CA VAL A 12 -18.22 -10.56 10.66
C VAL A 12 -17.27 -11.40 9.85
N THR A 13 -17.73 -12.57 9.41
CA THR A 13 -16.94 -13.45 8.53
C THR A 13 -17.25 -13.11 7.08
N ILE A 14 -16.24 -12.68 6.32
CA ILE A 14 -16.37 -12.40 4.88
C ILE A 14 -16.43 -13.74 4.13
N PRO A 15 -17.47 -14.02 3.32
CA PRO A 15 -17.59 -15.26 2.55
C PRO A 15 -16.39 -15.48 1.59
N ALA A 16 -16.05 -16.76 1.36
CA ALA A 16 -14.88 -17.13 0.56
C ALA A 16 -14.89 -16.59 -0.88
N SER A 17 -16.07 -16.50 -1.51
CA SER A 17 -16.23 -15.91 -2.84
C SER A 17 -15.79 -14.45 -2.87
N ILE A 18 -16.27 -13.65 -1.91
CA ILE A 18 -15.95 -12.22 -1.79
C ILE A 18 -14.46 -12.03 -1.46
N ARG A 19 -13.88 -12.87 -0.59
CA ARG A 19 -12.44 -12.81 -0.28
C ARG A 19 -11.58 -13.02 -1.53
N LYS A 20 -11.93 -14.00 -2.37
CA LYS A 20 -11.21 -14.28 -3.62
C LYS A 20 -11.33 -13.13 -4.61
N GLU A 21 -12.55 -12.61 -4.79
CA GLU A 21 -12.82 -11.50 -5.71
C GLU A 21 -12.08 -10.21 -5.32
N LEU A 22 -12.02 -9.90 -4.02
CA LEU A 22 -11.34 -8.72 -3.49
C LEU A 22 -9.86 -8.93 -3.19
N GLY A 23 -9.32 -10.14 -3.41
CA GLY A 23 -7.92 -10.48 -3.11
C GLY A 23 -7.56 -10.37 -1.63
N LEU A 24 -8.50 -10.66 -0.72
CA LEU A 24 -8.29 -10.61 0.73
C LEU A 24 -7.60 -11.89 1.21
N GLY A 25 -6.31 -11.78 1.52
CA GLY A 25 -5.51 -12.82 2.18
C GLY A 25 -5.63 -12.81 3.70
N GLU A 26 -4.85 -13.68 4.34
CA GLU A 26 -4.60 -13.61 5.79
C GLU A 26 -3.95 -12.25 6.12
N GLU A 27 -4.34 -11.63 7.24
CA GLU A 27 -3.92 -10.28 7.66
C GLU A 27 -4.36 -9.11 6.76
N ALA A 28 -5.29 -9.32 5.81
CA ALA A 28 -5.81 -8.23 4.99
C ALA A 28 -6.54 -7.18 5.83
N THR A 29 -6.09 -5.92 5.75
CA THR A 29 -6.72 -4.79 6.45
C THR A 29 -7.80 -4.14 5.58
N LEU A 30 -8.96 -3.87 6.19
CA LEU A 30 -10.05 -3.13 5.54
C LEU A 30 -10.21 -1.75 6.17
N SER A 31 -10.47 -0.74 5.35
CA SER A 31 -10.97 0.55 5.79
C SER A 31 -12.49 0.48 5.88
N VAL A 32 -13.05 0.97 6.99
CA VAL A 32 -14.49 0.98 7.27
C VAL A 32 -15.00 2.40 7.22
N VAL A 33 -16.04 2.67 6.43
CA VAL A 33 -16.71 3.97 6.35
C VAL A 33 -18.21 3.76 6.46
N LYS A 34 -18.89 4.53 7.33
CA LYS A 34 -20.36 4.57 7.40
C LYS A 34 -20.89 5.62 6.45
N VAL A 35 -21.78 5.23 5.54
CA VAL A 35 -22.47 6.12 4.59
C VAL A 35 -23.97 5.94 4.78
N GLY A 36 -24.62 6.88 5.47
CA GLY A 36 -26.00 6.69 5.92
C GLY A 36 -26.10 5.45 6.83
N ASP A 37 -26.92 4.49 6.43
CA ASP A 37 -27.10 3.21 7.13
C ASP A 37 -26.29 2.05 6.54
N VAL A 38 -25.36 2.36 5.63
CA VAL A 38 -24.49 1.38 4.96
C VAL A 38 -23.09 1.43 5.54
N LEU A 39 -22.50 0.25 5.79
CA LEU A 39 -21.07 0.11 6.05
C LEU A 39 -20.34 -0.25 4.76
N MET A 40 -19.46 0.64 4.31
CA MET A 40 -18.59 0.41 3.17
C MET A 40 -17.22 -0.08 3.65
N LEU A 41 -16.81 -1.25 3.15
CA LEU A 41 -15.55 -1.89 3.46
C LEU A 41 -14.67 -1.87 2.22
N THR A 42 -13.48 -1.28 2.31
CA THR A 42 -12.53 -1.22 1.19
C THR A 42 -11.18 -1.82 1.57
N PRO A 43 -10.57 -2.67 0.73
CA PRO A 43 -9.23 -3.16 0.97
C PRO A 43 -8.24 -2.00 1.12
N ARG A 44 -7.55 -1.94 2.25
CA ARG A 44 -6.50 -0.96 2.46
C ARG A 44 -5.29 -1.39 1.66
N LYS A 45 -5.05 -0.76 0.51
CA LYS A 45 -3.79 -0.96 -0.22
C LYS A 45 -2.65 -0.42 0.63
N LEU A 46 -1.60 -1.23 0.81
CA LEU A 46 -0.36 -0.75 1.40
C LEU A 46 0.15 0.41 0.55
N ILE A 47 0.38 1.57 1.19
CA ILE A 47 0.90 2.77 0.50
C ILE A 47 2.21 2.42 -0.22
N GLY A 48 3.02 1.54 0.38
CA GLY A 48 4.25 1.00 -0.21
C GLY A 48 4.07 0.45 -1.62
N ASP A 49 3.06 -0.39 -1.87
CA ASP A 49 2.83 -0.98 -3.20
C ASP A 49 2.45 0.06 -4.25
N VAL A 50 1.65 1.05 -3.86
CA VAL A 50 1.24 2.14 -4.75
C VAL A 50 2.44 3.02 -5.07
N VAL A 51 3.25 3.35 -4.07
CA VAL A 51 4.47 4.15 -4.22
C VAL A 51 5.49 3.41 -5.08
N ALA A 52 5.74 2.13 -4.82
CA ALA A 52 6.64 1.29 -5.59
C ALA A 52 6.22 1.20 -7.07
N LYS A 53 4.93 0.98 -7.34
CA LYS A 53 4.40 0.98 -8.72
C LYS A 53 4.56 2.32 -9.42
N LYS A 54 4.34 3.43 -8.71
CA LYS A 54 4.55 4.77 -9.26
C LYS A 54 6.02 5.03 -9.54
N ALA A 55 6.92 4.66 -8.63
CA ALA A 55 8.37 4.79 -8.79
C ALA A 55 8.86 3.97 -9.99
N ALA A 56 8.46 2.70 -10.10
CA ALA A 56 8.84 1.84 -11.23
C ALA A 56 8.37 2.41 -12.58
N ARG A 57 7.17 2.99 -12.66
CA ARG A 57 6.67 3.66 -13.87
C ARG A 57 7.48 4.92 -14.21
N ALA A 58 7.82 5.72 -13.22
CA ALA A 58 8.63 6.92 -13.40
C ALA A 58 10.05 6.56 -13.90
N MET A 59 10.67 5.55 -13.30
CA MET A 59 11.97 5.02 -13.73
C MET A 59 11.94 4.56 -15.18
N LYS A 60 10.93 3.75 -15.56
CA LYS A 60 10.77 3.28 -16.93
C LYS A 60 10.60 4.43 -17.92
N LYS A 61 9.81 5.45 -17.57
CA LYS A 61 9.61 6.64 -18.43
C LYS A 61 10.90 7.45 -18.60
N ALA A 62 11.73 7.51 -17.57
CA ALA A 62 13.01 8.20 -17.58
C ALA A 62 14.17 7.35 -18.15
N GLY A 63 13.93 6.09 -18.53
CA GLY A 63 14.98 5.18 -18.99
C GLY A 63 16.00 4.79 -17.91
N LEU A 64 15.65 4.96 -16.64
CA LEU A 64 16.54 4.72 -15.50
C LEU A 64 16.46 3.26 -15.04
N ARG A 65 17.60 2.68 -14.70
CA ARG A 65 17.72 1.41 -14.01
C ARG A 65 17.83 1.65 -12.51
N LEU A 66 17.58 0.61 -11.72
CA LEU A 66 17.65 0.71 -10.26
C LEU A 66 19.06 1.11 -9.76
N GLN A 67 20.11 0.63 -10.44
CA GLN A 67 21.49 0.95 -10.11
C GLN A 67 21.78 2.45 -10.25
N ASP A 68 21.14 3.11 -11.20
CA ASP A 68 21.33 4.54 -11.45
C ASP A 68 20.75 5.37 -10.26
N LEU A 69 19.66 4.93 -9.64
CA LEU A 69 19.14 5.55 -8.41
C LEU A 69 20.04 5.30 -7.20
N PHE A 70 20.62 4.11 -7.06
CA PHE A 70 21.52 3.83 -5.93
C PHE A 70 22.80 4.66 -6.03
N ALA A 71 23.38 4.79 -7.23
CA ALA A 71 24.55 5.63 -7.45
C ALA A 71 24.27 7.11 -7.17
N ASP A 72 23.09 7.62 -7.57
CA ASP A 72 22.69 8.98 -7.23
C ASP A 72 22.46 9.15 -5.72
N LEU A 73 21.84 8.17 -5.06
CA LEU A 73 21.62 8.20 -3.61
C LEU A 73 22.93 8.32 -2.82
N ASP A 74 23.97 7.59 -3.22
CA ASP A 74 25.30 7.66 -2.60
C ASP A 74 25.94 9.04 -2.83
N THR A 75 25.78 9.59 -4.03
CA THR A 75 26.23 10.95 -4.37
C THR A 75 25.53 12.00 -3.50
N GLN A 76 24.20 11.89 -3.36
CA GLN A 76 23.42 12.80 -2.53
C GLN A 76 23.78 12.68 -1.04
N ARG A 77 23.99 11.47 -0.52
CA ARG A 77 24.43 11.26 0.87
C ARG A 77 25.79 11.91 1.12
N ALA A 78 26.75 11.75 0.21
CA ALA A 78 28.06 12.39 0.33
C ALA A 78 27.96 13.92 0.24
N ARG A 79 27.04 14.46 -0.58
CA ARG A 79 26.75 15.89 -0.63
C ARG A 79 26.15 16.41 0.68
N TYR A 80 25.07 15.79 1.17
CA TYR A 80 24.41 16.21 2.40
C TYR A 80 25.31 16.08 3.63
N ASN A 81 26.17 15.05 3.70
CA ASN A 81 27.16 14.93 4.76
C ASN A 81 28.15 16.10 4.72
N ARG A 82 28.67 16.48 3.55
CA ARG A 82 29.52 17.68 3.41
C ARG A 82 28.79 18.96 3.76
N GLU A 83 27.55 19.14 3.33
CA GLU A 83 26.75 20.34 3.64
C GLU A 83 26.43 20.46 5.13
N ARG A 84 26.19 19.33 5.81
CA ARG A 84 25.72 19.31 7.20
C ARG A 84 26.82 19.17 8.23
N TYR A 85 27.95 18.54 7.87
CA TYR A 85 29.04 18.21 8.78
C TYR A 85 30.43 18.59 8.26
N GLY A 86 30.56 19.10 7.02
CA GLY A 86 31.81 19.68 6.52
C GLY A 86 32.97 18.70 6.29
N SER A 87 32.77 17.40 6.46
CA SER A 87 33.81 16.36 6.32
C SER A 87 33.22 15.02 5.90
#